data_AF-A0ABD6C188-F1
#
_entry.id   AF-A0ABD6C188-F1
#
_cell.length_a   1.000
_cell.length_b   1.000
_cell.length_c   1.000
_cell.angle_alpha   90.00
_cell.angle_beta   90.00
_cell.angle_gamma   90.00
#
_symmetry.space_group_name_H-M   'P 1'
#
loop_
_entity.id
_entity.type
_entity.pdbx_description
1 polymer ?
#
loop_
_entity_poly.entity_id
_entity_poly.type
_entity_poly.pdbx_seq_one_letter_code
_entity_poly.pdbx_strand_id
1 'polypeptide(L)'
;MRDLDETDVEILSLLAANARRSFSEIGERVGLSGPAVSDRVTRLEETGVIEGFTVDVDRTKLRGGVPVMVDVELAADAGVGGETALESARERLREADAVEHVFVTVEGDIRLYARIGGNSVREWLAGTFEGLPVDDWTVTLVDEVEWTPSIDGIEFALTCAECSNTVDSEGETTRIDGEVYHFCCSSCLSRFRDRYQRLEEGA
;
A
#
# COMPACT_ATOMS: atom_id res chain seq x y z
N MET A 1 -13.67 12.88 -5.37
CA MET A 1 -12.91 11.70 -5.83
C MET A 1 -13.96 10.65 -6.11
N ARG A 2 -14.06 10.11 -7.32
CA ARG A 2 -15.00 9.01 -7.58
C ARG A 2 -14.41 7.82 -6.84
N ASP A 3 -15.13 7.30 -5.86
CA ASP A 3 -14.74 6.09 -5.13
C ASP A 3 -14.37 4.98 -6.12
N LEU A 4 -13.42 4.14 -5.73
CA LEU A 4 -13.10 2.91 -6.47
C LEU A 4 -14.38 2.10 -6.60
N ASP A 5 -14.76 1.78 -7.83
CA ASP A 5 -15.94 0.95 -8.07
C ASP A 5 -15.54 -0.53 -8.22
N GLU A 6 -16.53 -1.43 -8.24
CA GLU A 6 -16.30 -2.87 -8.37
C GLU A 6 -15.48 -3.22 -9.63
N THR A 7 -15.62 -2.43 -10.70
CA THR A 7 -14.84 -2.61 -11.93
C THR A 7 -13.36 -2.27 -11.72
N ASP A 8 -13.05 -1.21 -10.98
CA ASP A 8 -11.66 -0.90 -10.63
C ASP A 8 -11.02 -2.02 -9.80
N VAL A 9 -11.76 -2.62 -8.87
CA VAL A 9 -11.29 -3.78 -8.07
C VAL A 9 -11.01 -5.00 -8.93
N GLU A 10 -11.90 -5.29 -9.89
CA GLU A 10 -11.69 -6.40 -10.82
C GLU A 10 -10.49 -6.16 -11.75
N ILE A 11 -10.30 -4.92 -12.24
CA ILE A 11 -9.11 -4.52 -13.00
C ILE A 11 -7.84 -4.74 -12.17
N LEU A 12 -7.81 -4.28 -10.91
CA LEU A 12 -6.68 -4.46 -10.01
C LEU A 12 -6.37 -5.95 -9.78
N SER A 13 -7.40 -6.76 -9.56
CA SER A 13 -7.26 -8.21 -9.36
C SER A 13 -6.66 -8.91 -10.60
N LEU A 14 -7.10 -8.52 -11.79
CA LEU A 14 -6.57 -9.04 -13.05
C LEU A 14 -5.11 -8.63 -13.28
N LEU A 15 -4.75 -7.39 -12.92
CA LEU A 15 -3.38 -6.88 -13.02
C LEU A 15 -2.45 -7.48 -11.97
N ALA A 16 -2.90 -7.65 -10.73
CA ALA A 16 -2.12 -8.30 -9.68
C ALA A 16 -1.78 -9.75 -10.06
N ALA A 17 -2.72 -10.46 -10.68
CA ALA A 17 -2.48 -11.80 -11.20
C ALA A 17 -1.53 -11.83 -12.42
N ASN A 18 -1.63 -10.85 -13.32
CA ASN A 18 -0.71 -10.70 -14.45
C ASN A 18 -0.76 -9.27 -15.03
N ALA A 19 0.22 -8.45 -14.64
CA ALA A 19 0.33 -7.07 -15.08
C ALA A 19 0.58 -6.90 -16.59
N ARG A 20 0.96 -7.97 -17.31
CA ARG A 20 1.19 -7.94 -18.76
C ARG A 20 -0.08 -8.22 -19.58
N ARG A 21 -1.23 -8.45 -18.94
CA ARG A 21 -2.51 -8.58 -19.65
C ARG A 21 -2.78 -7.32 -20.47
N SER A 22 -3.25 -7.50 -21.69
CA SER A 22 -3.63 -6.35 -22.51
C SER A 22 -4.90 -5.70 -21.98
N PHE A 23 -5.02 -4.38 -22.10
CA PHE A 23 -6.25 -3.67 -21.69
C PHE A 23 -7.49 -4.14 -22.45
N SER A 24 -7.35 -4.61 -23.70
CA SER A 24 -8.45 -5.24 -24.44
C SER A 24 -8.93 -6.52 -23.76
N GLU A 25 -8.01 -7.39 -23.33
CA GLU A 25 -8.32 -8.65 -22.65
C GLU A 25 -8.90 -8.44 -21.23
N ILE A 26 -8.51 -7.34 -20.57
CA ILE A 26 -9.14 -6.91 -19.31
C ILE A 26 -10.55 -6.37 -19.60
N GLY A 27 -10.69 -5.53 -20.62
CA GLY A 27 -11.98 -4.96 -21.04
C GLY A 27 -13.02 -6.01 -21.37
N GLU A 28 -12.62 -7.08 -22.08
CA GLU A 28 -13.49 -8.23 -22.37
C GLU A 28 -14.04 -8.91 -21.10
N ARG A 29 -13.28 -8.91 -19.99
CA ARG A 29 -13.71 -9.52 -18.72
C ARG A 29 -14.62 -8.59 -17.93
N VAL A 30 -14.28 -7.30 -17.86
CA VAL A 30 -14.98 -6.32 -17.03
C VAL A 30 -16.08 -5.56 -17.77
N GLY A 31 -16.38 -5.92 -19.02
CA GLY A 31 -17.44 -5.29 -19.82
C GLY A 31 -17.09 -3.88 -20.33
N LEU A 32 -15.81 -3.56 -20.51
CA LEU A 32 -15.31 -2.26 -20.97
C LEU A 32 -14.52 -2.36 -22.28
N SER A 33 -14.35 -1.24 -22.96
CA SER A 33 -13.41 -1.14 -24.07
C SER A 33 -11.96 -1.06 -23.55
N GLY A 34 -10.99 -1.49 -24.35
CA GLY A 34 -9.57 -1.36 -24.01
C GLY A 34 -9.14 0.08 -23.63
N PRO A 35 -9.56 1.13 -24.36
CA PRO A 35 -9.31 2.51 -23.96
C PRO A 35 -9.93 2.89 -22.61
N ALA A 36 -11.17 2.46 -22.32
CA ALA A 36 -11.81 2.75 -21.04
C ALA A 36 -11.08 2.07 -19.86
N VAL A 37 -10.52 0.88 -20.06
CA VAL A 37 -9.65 0.24 -19.07
C VAL A 37 -8.35 1.02 -18.91
N SER A 38 -7.73 1.47 -20.01
CA SER A 38 -6.52 2.28 -19.97
C SER A 38 -6.71 3.55 -19.12
N ASP A 39 -7.80 4.28 -19.35
CA ASP A 39 -8.11 5.51 -18.60
C ASP A 39 -8.28 5.22 -17.10
N ARG A 40 -8.91 4.09 -16.75
CA ARG A 40 -9.07 3.66 -15.36
C ARG A 40 -7.73 3.31 -14.71
N VAL A 41 -6.88 2.53 -15.40
CA VAL A 41 -5.55 2.18 -14.89
C VAL A 41 -4.70 3.43 -14.67
N THR A 42 -4.67 4.34 -15.64
CA THR A 42 -3.96 5.62 -15.49
C THR A 42 -4.47 6.41 -14.29
N ARG A 43 -5.79 6.49 -14.09
CA ARG A 43 -6.36 7.12 -12.89
C ARG A 43 -5.90 6.42 -11.61
N LEU A 44 -5.88 5.09 -11.57
CA LEU A 44 -5.43 4.33 -10.39
C LEU A 44 -3.96 4.58 -10.07
N GLU A 45 -3.11 4.73 -11.08
CA GLU A 45 -1.71 5.16 -10.93
C GLU A 45 -1.63 6.60 -10.40
N GLU A 46 -2.36 7.54 -11.01
CA GLU A 46 -2.37 8.96 -10.61
C GLU A 46 -2.89 9.17 -9.19
N THR A 47 -3.83 8.34 -8.73
CA THR A 47 -4.36 8.40 -7.36
C THR A 47 -3.51 7.60 -6.36
N GLY A 48 -2.43 6.96 -6.79
CA GLY A 48 -1.54 6.17 -5.93
C GLY A 48 -2.13 4.86 -5.43
N VAL A 49 -3.24 4.40 -6.02
CA VAL A 49 -3.81 3.07 -5.74
C VAL A 49 -2.93 2.00 -6.37
N ILE A 50 -2.41 2.27 -7.57
CA ILE A 50 -1.30 1.53 -8.15
C ILE A 50 -0.03 2.34 -7.87
N GLU A 51 0.79 1.87 -6.94
CA GLU A 51 2.08 2.51 -6.62
C GLU A 51 3.14 2.26 -7.71
N GLY A 52 2.99 1.16 -8.47
CA GLY A 52 3.84 0.87 -9.62
C GLY A 52 3.70 -0.56 -10.14
N PHE A 53 4.36 -0.82 -11.26
CA PHE A 53 4.48 -2.15 -11.85
C PHE A 53 5.89 -2.69 -11.64
N THR A 54 5.98 -3.91 -11.11
CA THR A 54 7.26 -4.56 -10.82
C THR A 54 7.28 -6.00 -11.34
N VAL A 55 8.45 -6.63 -11.23
CA VAL A 55 8.67 -8.03 -11.57
C VAL A 55 8.94 -8.83 -10.30
N ASP A 56 8.25 -9.96 -10.15
CA ASP A 56 8.63 -10.97 -9.16
C ASP A 56 9.79 -11.79 -9.70
N VAL A 57 10.91 -11.78 -8.99
CA VAL A 57 12.13 -12.45 -9.42
C VAL A 57 12.43 -13.57 -8.44
N ASP A 58 12.54 -14.80 -8.95
CA ASP A 58 13.07 -15.92 -8.18
C ASP A 58 14.53 -15.65 -7.82
N ARG A 59 14.72 -15.15 -6.60
CA ARG A 59 16.04 -14.75 -6.09
C ARG A 59 16.93 -15.95 -5.80
N THR A 60 16.41 -17.18 -5.70
CA THR A 60 17.24 -18.40 -5.59
C THR A 60 18.07 -18.64 -6.84
N LYS A 61 17.67 -18.04 -7.98
CA LYS A 61 18.42 -18.10 -9.24
C LYS A 61 19.46 -16.99 -9.36
N LEU A 62 19.40 -15.97 -8.51
CA LEU A 62 20.37 -14.88 -8.49
C LEU A 62 21.55 -15.27 -7.59
N ARG A 63 22.77 -14.94 -8.02
CA ARG A 63 23.97 -15.19 -7.22
C ARG A 63 24.23 -14.00 -6.31
N GLY A 64 24.37 -14.24 -5.01
CA GLY A 64 24.89 -13.25 -4.09
C GLY A 64 24.10 -13.17 -2.79
N GLY A 65 24.85 -13.05 -1.69
CA GLY A 65 24.34 -12.81 -0.35
C GLY A 65 23.53 -13.93 0.29
N VAL A 66 23.40 -13.82 1.61
CA VAL A 66 22.59 -14.72 2.42
C VAL A 66 21.29 -13.98 2.75
N PRO A 67 20.11 -14.56 2.45
CA PRO A 67 18.84 -13.97 2.85
C PRO A 67 18.69 -14.04 4.37
N VAL A 68 18.39 -12.91 4.97
CA VAL A 68 18.20 -12.76 6.41
C VAL A 68 16.96 -11.94 6.72
N MET A 69 16.31 -12.31 7.81
CA MET A 69 15.37 -11.46 8.52
C MET A 69 16.12 -10.86 9.70
N VAL A 70 16.04 -9.54 9.87
CA VAL A 70 16.64 -8.85 11.00
C VAL A 70 15.57 -8.09 11.77
N ASP A 71 15.51 -8.35 13.06
CA ASP A 71 14.73 -7.58 14.03
C ASP A 71 15.68 -6.61 14.74
N VAL A 72 15.30 -5.34 14.81
CA VAL A 72 16.10 -4.26 15.38
C VAL A 72 15.25 -3.53 16.41
N GLU A 73 15.67 -3.61 17.66
CA GLU A 73 15.07 -2.91 18.78
C GLU A 73 15.71 -1.53 18.91
N LEU A 74 14.92 -0.48 18.72
CA LEU A 74 15.39 0.90 18.83
C LEU A 74 15.10 1.41 20.24
N ALA A 75 16.10 2.04 20.86
CA ALA A 75 15.87 2.68 22.15
C ALA A 75 14.86 3.80 22.00
N ALA A 76 14.02 4.00 23.02
CA ALA A 76 13.09 5.11 23.05
C ALA A 76 13.84 6.43 23.29
N ASP A 77 14.22 7.13 22.23
CA ASP A 77 14.77 8.48 22.32
C ASP A 77 13.91 9.53 21.61
N ALA A 78 13.61 10.59 22.37
CA ALA A 78 13.10 11.84 21.80
C ALA A 78 14.24 12.46 20.99
N GLY A 79 14.18 12.30 19.68
CA GLY A 79 15.24 12.68 18.73
C GLY A 79 15.86 14.04 19.01
N VAL A 80 17.19 14.14 18.84
CA VAL A 80 17.91 15.41 18.89
C VAL A 80 17.85 16.07 17.52
N GLY A 81 17.20 17.23 17.41
CA GLY A 81 17.14 17.99 16.15
C GLY A 81 15.87 17.80 15.32
N GLY A 82 14.86 17.11 15.86
CA GLY A 82 13.53 16.99 15.24
C GLY A 82 13.29 15.76 14.38
N GLU A 83 14.31 14.91 14.19
CA GLU A 83 14.20 13.61 13.52
C GLU A 83 14.42 12.49 14.54
N THR A 84 13.55 11.48 14.52
CA THR A 84 13.59 10.33 15.43
C THR A 84 14.60 9.28 14.95
N ALA A 85 15.14 8.46 15.87
CA ALA A 85 16.01 7.33 15.50
C ALA A 85 15.35 6.40 14.48
N LEU A 86 14.04 6.19 14.60
CA LEU A 86 13.23 5.41 13.65
C LEU A 86 13.24 6.01 12.24
N GLU A 87 13.05 7.33 12.10
CA GLU A 87 13.06 8.00 10.81
C GLU A 87 14.44 7.91 10.14
N SER A 88 15.51 8.20 10.88
CA SER A 88 16.88 8.09 10.36
C SER A 88 17.24 6.65 9.99
N ALA A 89 16.83 5.67 10.79
CA ALA A 89 17.03 4.24 10.50
C ALA A 89 16.28 3.82 9.22
N ARG A 90 15.01 4.20 9.11
CA ARG A 90 14.15 3.88 7.97
C ARG A 90 14.71 4.45 6.68
N GLU A 91 15.24 5.68 6.71
CA GLU A 91 15.83 6.30 5.53
C GLU A 91 17.08 5.56 5.06
N ARG A 92 18.02 5.27 5.97
CA ARG A 92 19.23 4.50 5.64
C ARG A 92 18.91 3.12 5.07
N LEU A 93 17.89 2.45 5.60
CA LEU A 93 17.47 1.14 5.13
C LEU A 93 16.84 1.19 3.74
N ARG A 94 16.11 2.25 3.39
CA ARG A 94 15.56 2.43 2.03
C ARG A 94 16.65 2.62 0.99
N GLU A 95 17.73 3.30 1.35
CA GLU A 95 18.86 3.56 0.44
C GLU A 95 19.80 2.35 0.30
N ALA A 96 19.65 1.33 1.15
CA ALA A 96 20.53 0.17 1.16
C ALA A 96 20.10 -0.88 0.12
N ASP A 97 20.93 -1.10 -0.91
CA ASP A 97 20.69 -2.10 -1.98
C ASP A 97 20.43 -3.53 -1.47
N ALA A 98 20.94 -3.86 -0.29
CA ALA A 98 20.77 -5.18 0.31
C ALA A 98 19.37 -5.39 0.92
N VAL A 99 18.64 -4.31 1.22
CA VAL A 99 17.36 -4.36 1.91
C VAL A 99 16.23 -4.41 0.89
N GLU A 100 15.33 -5.36 1.05
CA GLU A 100 14.21 -5.57 0.13
C GLU A 100 12.89 -5.14 0.76
N HIS A 101 12.73 -5.37 2.07
CA HIS A 101 11.54 -4.95 2.80
C HIS A 101 11.93 -4.38 4.16
N VAL A 102 11.23 -3.31 4.54
CA VAL A 102 11.31 -2.69 5.86
C VAL A 102 9.90 -2.63 6.43
N PHE A 103 9.74 -3.18 7.62
CA PHE A 103 8.52 -3.19 8.41
C PHE A 103 8.79 -2.39 9.67
N VAL A 104 7.85 -1.53 10.02
CA VAL A 104 7.88 -0.79 11.29
C VAL A 104 6.77 -1.35 12.16
N THR A 105 7.11 -1.75 13.39
CA THR A 105 6.15 -2.29 14.35
C THR A 105 5.41 -1.15 15.04
N VAL A 106 4.30 -1.47 15.70
CA VAL A 106 3.55 -0.50 16.52
C VAL A 106 4.38 0.00 17.71
N GLU A 107 5.33 -0.82 18.18
CA GLU A 107 6.23 -0.50 19.29
C GLU A 107 7.36 0.47 18.88
N GLY A 108 7.53 0.71 17.58
CA GLY A 108 8.56 1.60 17.04
C GLY A 108 9.84 0.88 16.60
N ASP A 109 9.83 -0.46 16.62
CA ASP A 109 10.95 -1.29 16.18
C ASP A 109 10.93 -1.50 14.66
N ILE A 110 12.07 -1.95 14.13
CA ILE A 110 12.22 -2.25 12.72
C ILE A 110 12.46 -3.74 12.51
N ARG A 111 11.66 -4.33 11.61
CA ARG A 111 11.96 -5.64 11.01
C ARG A 111 12.32 -5.43 9.56
N LEU A 112 13.37 -6.09 9.07
CA LEU A 112 13.78 -5.98 7.68
C LEU A 112 14.10 -7.34 7.08
N TYR A 113 13.78 -7.50 5.79
CA TYR A 113 14.24 -8.61 4.98
C TYR A 113 15.33 -8.09 4.04
N ALA A 114 16.51 -8.72 4.08
CA ALA A 114 17.67 -8.31 3.33
C ALA A 114 18.47 -9.49 2.79
N ARG A 115 19.19 -9.27 1.69
CA ARG A 115 20.15 -10.20 1.10
C ARG A 115 21.55 -9.63 1.21
N ILE A 116 22.28 -10.07 2.23
CA ILE A 116 23.56 -9.44 2.59
C ILE A 116 24.72 -10.22 1.96
N GLY A 117 25.48 -9.56 1.08
CA GLY A 117 26.70 -10.08 0.48
C GLY A 117 27.91 -10.01 1.41
N GLY A 118 28.89 -10.90 1.20
CA GLY A 118 30.18 -10.84 1.89
C GLY A 118 30.23 -11.59 3.23
N ASN A 119 31.21 -11.23 4.07
CA ASN A 119 31.71 -12.11 5.13
C ASN A 119 31.14 -11.83 6.53
N SER A 120 30.21 -10.88 6.71
CA SER A 120 29.59 -10.66 8.02
C SER A 120 28.31 -9.83 7.94
N VAL A 121 27.16 -10.46 8.15
CA VAL A 121 25.87 -9.77 8.39
C VAL A 121 25.98 -8.76 9.53
N ARG A 122 26.75 -9.11 10.57
CA ARG A 122 26.95 -8.27 11.75
C ARG A 122 27.70 -6.97 11.44
N GLU A 123 28.68 -7.01 10.54
CA GLU A 123 29.43 -5.82 10.13
C GLU A 123 28.56 -4.89 9.30
N TRP A 124 27.77 -5.45 8.38
CA TRP A 124 26.81 -4.67 7.62
C TRP A 124 25.79 -3.97 8.54
N LEU A 125 25.20 -4.70 9.50
CA LEU A 125 24.26 -4.12 10.47
C LEU A 125 24.91 -3.02 11.33
N ALA A 126 26.11 -3.27 11.84
CA ALA A 126 26.82 -2.28 12.64
C ALA A 126 27.09 -0.98 11.88
N GLY A 127 27.40 -1.06 10.58
CA GLY A 127 27.55 0.13 9.73
C GLY A 127 26.21 0.82 9.42
N THR A 128 25.18 0.06 9.05
CA THR A 128 23.85 0.59 8.74
C THR A 128 23.27 1.40 9.90
N PHE A 129 23.41 0.88 11.12
CA PHE A 129 22.88 1.50 12.34
C PHE A 129 23.91 2.34 13.11
N GLU A 130 25.04 2.69 12.51
CA GLU A 130 26.09 3.46 13.18
C GLU A 130 25.54 4.82 13.68
N GLY A 131 25.74 5.11 14.96
CA GLY A 131 25.28 6.35 15.59
C GLY A 131 23.78 6.40 15.86
N LEU A 132 23.05 5.30 15.67
CA LEU A 132 21.66 5.16 16.10
C LEU A 132 21.60 4.37 17.42
N PRO A 133 20.64 4.69 18.31
CA PRO A 133 20.50 4.02 19.58
C PRO A 133 19.74 2.70 19.38
N VAL A 134 20.49 1.65 19.06
CA VAL A 134 19.97 0.28 18.97
C VAL A 134 20.21 -0.43 20.30
N ASP A 135 19.16 -0.97 20.90
CA ASP A 135 19.23 -1.76 22.14
C ASP A 135 19.69 -3.19 21.85
N ASP A 136 19.10 -3.84 20.83
CA ASP A 136 19.49 -5.17 20.36
C ASP A 136 19.15 -5.37 18.87
N TRP A 137 19.76 -6.39 18.26
CA TRP A 137 19.28 -6.94 17.00
C TRP A 137 19.36 -8.46 16.98
N THR A 138 18.38 -9.09 16.35
CA THR A 138 18.35 -10.52 16.10
C THR A 138 18.40 -10.79 14.60
N VAL A 139 19.26 -11.73 14.21
CA VAL A 139 19.44 -12.15 12.80
C VAL A 139 18.97 -13.58 12.63
N THR A 140 18.00 -13.78 11.74
CA THR A 140 17.49 -15.10 11.36
C THR A 140 17.82 -15.38 9.90
N LEU A 141 18.43 -16.54 9.62
CA LEU A 141 18.62 -17.01 8.25
C LEU A 141 17.28 -17.43 7.67
N VAL A 142 17.00 -17.01 6.44
CA VAL A 142 15.76 -17.34 5.75
C VAL A 142 16.04 -18.42 4.71
N ASP A 143 15.31 -19.52 4.76
CA ASP A 143 15.47 -20.62 3.81
C ASP A 143 14.72 -20.35 2.49
N GLU A 144 13.49 -19.82 2.61
CA GLU A 144 12.58 -19.58 1.49
C GLU A 144 11.74 -18.32 1.72
N VAL A 145 11.40 -17.63 0.62
CA VAL A 145 10.45 -16.51 0.60
C VAL A 145 9.51 -16.71 -0.58
N GLU A 146 8.22 -16.56 -0.32
CA GLU A 146 7.16 -16.65 -1.33
C GLU A 146 6.40 -15.31 -1.36
N TRP A 147 6.17 -14.77 -2.56
CA TRP A 147 5.35 -13.58 -2.76
C TRP A 147 3.99 -13.97 -3.35
N THR A 148 2.95 -13.85 -2.54
CA THR A 148 1.56 -14.09 -2.95
C THR A 148 0.74 -12.82 -2.79
N PRO A 149 0.86 -11.84 -3.71
CA PRO A 149 0.07 -10.63 -3.64
C PRO A 149 -1.41 -10.99 -3.84
N SER A 150 -2.24 -10.71 -2.84
CA SER A 150 -3.69 -10.90 -2.91
C SER A 150 -4.39 -9.57 -2.69
N ILE A 151 -5.41 -9.31 -3.50
CA ILE A 151 -6.37 -8.22 -3.32
C ILE A 151 -7.72 -8.79 -2.83
N ASP A 152 -7.83 -10.12 -2.71
CA ASP A 152 -9.05 -10.78 -2.24
C ASP A 152 -9.31 -10.50 -0.76
N GLY A 153 -10.55 -10.17 -0.42
CA GLY A 153 -10.97 -9.86 0.94
C GLY A 153 -10.72 -8.40 1.37
N ILE A 154 -10.23 -7.55 0.45
CA ILE A 154 -10.14 -6.11 0.67
C ILE A 154 -11.46 -5.49 0.21
N GLU A 155 -12.37 -5.21 1.15
CA GLU A 155 -13.43 -4.23 0.92
C GLU A 155 -12.77 -2.84 1.00
N PHE A 156 -12.70 -2.13 -0.13
CA PHE A 156 -12.12 -0.79 -0.10
C PHE A 156 -12.99 0.11 0.78
N ALA A 157 -12.33 0.90 1.63
CA ALA A 157 -12.93 1.93 2.46
C ALA A 157 -13.73 2.90 1.59
N LEU A 158 -15.04 2.67 1.51
CA LEU A 158 -15.98 3.55 0.83
C LEU A 158 -15.86 4.95 1.44
N THR A 159 -15.87 6.02 0.64
CA THR A 159 -15.73 7.39 1.17
C THR A 159 -17.10 8.04 1.32
N CYS A 160 -17.34 8.69 2.45
CA CYS A 160 -18.58 9.41 2.68
C CYS A 160 -18.66 10.64 1.77
N ALA A 161 -19.68 10.69 0.91
CA ALA A 161 -19.89 11.78 -0.04
C ALA A 161 -20.18 13.15 0.61
N GLU A 162 -20.42 13.18 1.93
CA GLU A 162 -20.64 14.42 2.69
C GLU A 162 -19.42 14.87 3.50
N CYS A 163 -18.76 13.96 4.23
CA CYS A 163 -17.71 14.32 5.18
C CYS A 163 -16.33 13.76 4.84
N SER A 164 -16.20 12.97 3.77
CA SER A 164 -14.96 12.32 3.34
C SER A 164 -14.35 11.28 4.31
N ASN A 165 -15.06 10.91 5.37
CA ASN A 165 -14.66 9.81 6.24
C ASN A 165 -14.88 8.46 5.56
N THR A 166 -14.13 7.44 5.98
CA THR A 166 -14.41 6.05 5.65
C THR A 166 -15.81 5.64 6.10
N VAL A 167 -16.49 4.91 5.23
CA VAL A 167 -17.79 4.28 5.42
C VAL A 167 -17.50 2.80 5.66
N ASP A 168 -17.84 2.34 6.85
CA ASP A 168 -17.77 0.94 7.23
C ASP A 168 -19.05 0.19 6.79
N SER A 169 -19.18 -1.06 7.22
CA SER A 169 -20.33 -1.92 6.91
C SER A 169 -21.68 -1.39 7.42
N GLU A 170 -21.70 -0.41 8.34
CA GLU A 170 -22.92 0.20 8.88
C GLU A 170 -23.33 1.48 8.14
N GLY A 171 -22.60 1.83 7.07
CA GLY A 171 -22.87 2.97 6.22
C GLY A 171 -24.18 2.93 5.44
N GLU A 172 -24.64 4.11 5.03
CA GLU A 172 -25.83 4.27 4.18
C GLU A 172 -25.41 4.39 2.71
N THR A 173 -26.14 3.71 1.82
CA THR A 173 -25.93 3.80 0.36
C THR A 173 -27.22 4.21 -0.34
N THR A 174 -27.15 5.21 -1.21
CA THR A 174 -28.31 5.70 -1.98
C THR A 174 -27.93 5.97 -3.43
N ARG A 175 -28.92 5.97 -4.33
CA ARG A 175 -28.77 6.45 -5.70
C ARG A 175 -29.47 7.81 -5.86
N ILE A 176 -28.78 8.81 -6.40
CA ILE A 176 -29.29 10.16 -6.72
C ILE A 176 -28.86 10.46 -8.17
N ASP A 177 -29.82 10.79 -9.05
CA ASP A 177 -29.61 11.03 -10.48
C ASP A 177 -28.80 9.97 -11.23
N GLY A 178 -28.98 8.70 -10.84
CA GLY A 178 -28.31 7.57 -11.45
C GLY A 178 -26.91 7.29 -10.89
N GLU A 179 -26.32 8.21 -10.11
CA GLU A 179 -25.06 8.00 -9.41
C GLU A 179 -25.27 7.42 -8.01
N VAL A 180 -24.39 6.49 -7.61
CA VAL A 180 -24.42 5.86 -6.29
C VAL A 180 -23.52 6.66 -5.35
N TYR A 181 -24.04 6.98 -4.17
CA TYR A 181 -23.33 7.71 -3.12
C TYR A 181 -23.35 6.91 -1.81
N HIS A 182 -22.22 6.90 -1.11
CA HIS A 182 -22.03 6.25 0.18
C HIS A 182 -21.89 7.29 1.29
N PHE A 183 -22.40 6.98 2.48
CA PHE A 183 -22.38 7.88 3.64
C PHE A 183 -22.03 7.13 4.91
N CYS A 184 -21.16 7.70 5.74
CA CYS A 184 -20.73 7.05 6.99
C CYS A 184 -21.85 6.96 8.03
N CYS A 185 -22.96 7.70 7.85
CA CYS A 185 -24.14 7.64 8.71
C CYS A 185 -25.36 8.32 8.05
N SER A 186 -26.55 8.06 8.58
CA SER A 186 -27.82 8.66 8.15
C SER A 186 -27.83 10.19 8.17
N SER A 187 -27.12 10.81 9.12
CA SER A 187 -27.03 12.28 9.20
C SER A 187 -26.27 12.90 8.02
N CYS A 188 -25.23 12.21 7.51
CA CYS A 188 -24.48 12.64 6.33
C CYS A 188 -25.36 12.51 5.07
N LEU A 189 -26.12 11.42 4.95
CA LEU A 189 -27.09 11.23 3.88
C LEU A 189 -28.15 12.35 3.85
N SER A 190 -28.75 12.69 5.00
CA SER A 190 -29.74 13.76 5.10
C SER A 190 -29.16 15.11 4.68
N ARG A 191 -27.98 15.49 5.19
CA ARG A 191 -27.31 16.75 4.83
C ARG A 191 -27.01 16.84 3.34
N PHE A 192 -26.55 15.74 2.75
CA PHE A 192 -26.25 15.67 1.33
C PHE A 192 -27.52 15.88 0.50
N ARG A 193 -28.62 15.19 0.82
CA ARG A 193 -29.92 15.35 0.13
C ARG A 193 -30.43 16.79 0.22
N ASP A 194 -30.39 17.41 1.40
CA ASP A 194 -30.82 18.79 1.60
C ASP A 194 -29.96 19.79 0.79
N ARG A 195 -28.66 19.51 0.65
CA ARG A 195 -27.78 20.33 -0.20
C ARG A 195 -28.09 20.11 -1.68
N TYR A 196 -28.28 18.86 -2.10
CA TYR A 196 -28.56 18.49 -3.49
C TYR A 196 -29.86 19.12 -3.98
N GLN A 197 -30.93 18.97 -3.20
CA GLN A 197 -32.25 19.51 -3.54
C GLN A 197 -32.23 21.05 -3.67
N ARG A 198 -31.49 21.76 -2.80
CA ARG A 198 -31.32 23.22 -2.91
C ARG A 198 -30.57 23.66 -4.16
N LEU A 199 -29.67 22.82 -4.67
CA LEU A 199 -28.94 23.10 -5.92
C LEU A 199 -29.84 22.87 -7.13
N GLU A 200 -30.70 21.85 -7.11
CA GLU A 200 -31.68 21.60 -8.17
C GLU A 200 -32.78 22.66 -8.22
N GLU A 201 -33.27 23.12 -7.08
CA GLU A 201 -34.32 24.15 -7.00
C GLU A 201 -33.81 25.56 -7.36
N GLY A 202 -32.49 25.76 -7.40
CA GLY A 202 -31.82 27.01 -7.75
C GLY A 202 -31.23 27.09 -9.16
N ALA A 203 -31.38 26.04 -9.98
CA ALA A 203 -30.81 25.89 -11.32
C ALA A 203 -31.83 26.12 -12.45
#